data_AF-A0A2V2RTH2-F1
#
_entry.id   AF-A0A2V2RTH2-F1
#
_cell.length_a   1.000
_cell.length_b   1.000
_cell.length_c   1.000
_cell.angle_alpha   90.00
_cell.angle_beta   90.00
_cell.angle_gamma   90.00
#
_symmetry.space_group_name_H-M   'P 1'
#
loop_
_entity.id
_entity.type
_entity.pdbx_description
1 polymer ?
#
loop_
_entity_poly.entity_id
_entity_poly.type
_entity_poly.pdbx_seq_one_letter_code
_entity_poly.pdbx_strand_id
1 'polypeptide(L)'
;MSDKETRGSQVAVQGKSMTSRSAWDSLRSGDSKQGIFRLRQSYAQHPTPSQIMEMGVAFLWTGDYQAAMEHFEHAIKSNRLASAKYYGMAGVSYWCMAQPGAAVRTWHAGLDSHFTEGAGGVHLPLLLLTTSILRAGIFPRGEAVEILQERISDPKRKGWLKNWPGPVAQFAVGQIDRSELAKRCNARTESETIHRKWLAAFYVDIIEYGKGSLNQGELRIATQKSADASRSEWSKEEEFLTLLWNEEFFIARNEASLEMAKWVEMLEGATPPPWAERYDRR
;
A
#
# COMPACT_ATOMS: atom_id res chain seq x y z
N MET A 1 32.97 -72.49 -6.09
CA MET A 1 32.94 -71.40 -5.09
C MET A 1 32.48 -70.17 -5.82
N SER A 2 31.22 -69.76 -5.59
CA SER A 2 30.50 -68.76 -6.36
C SER A 2 29.95 -67.74 -5.35
N ASP A 3 30.60 -66.59 -5.27
CA ASP A 3 30.24 -65.52 -4.35
C ASP A 3 29.20 -64.60 -5.01
N LYS A 4 28.00 -64.60 -4.46
CA LYS A 4 26.93 -63.66 -4.80
C LYS A 4 26.98 -62.48 -3.83
N GLU A 5 27.57 -61.37 -4.29
CA GLU A 5 27.45 -60.07 -3.62
C GLU A 5 26.01 -59.56 -3.72
N THR A 6 25.40 -59.36 -2.56
CA THR A 6 24.05 -58.82 -2.42
C THR A 6 24.16 -57.29 -2.26
N ARG A 7 23.90 -56.54 -3.35
CA ARG A 7 23.81 -55.07 -3.31
C ARG A 7 22.55 -54.64 -2.55
N GLY A 8 22.74 -54.14 -1.33
CA GLY A 8 21.71 -53.45 -0.57
C GLY A 8 21.35 -52.10 -1.21
N SER A 9 20.10 -51.97 -1.65
CA SER A 9 19.53 -50.68 -2.07
C SER A 9 19.30 -49.80 -0.85
N GLN A 10 20.12 -48.77 -0.67
CA GLN A 10 19.80 -47.66 0.22
C GLN A 10 18.75 -46.77 -0.44
N VAL A 11 17.51 -46.87 0.04
CA VAL A 11 16.43 -45.94 -0.28
C VAL A 11 16.73 -44.62 0.45
N ALA A 12 17.27 -43.64 -0.28
CA ALA A 12 17.43 -42.28 0.22
C ALA A 12 16.04 -41.67 0.43
N VAL A 13 15.58 -41.63 1.68
CA VAL A 13 14.42 -40.82 2.09
C VAL A 13 14.83 -39.36 1.96
N GLN A 14 14.56 -38.76 0.79
CA GLN A 14 14.60 -37.31 0.61
C GLN A 14 13.54 -36.70 1.54
N GLY A 15 13.96 -36.32 2.74
CA GLY A 15 13.16 -35.45 3.60
C GLY A 15 12.92 -34.15 2.84
N LYS A 16 11.69 -33.96 2.35
CA LYS A 16 11.20 -32.65 1.94
C LYS A 16 11.43 -31.73 3.13
N SER A 17 12.47 -30.91 3.07
CA SER A 17 12.66 -29.79 3.98
C SER A 17 11.34 -29.03 3.97
N MET A 18 10.60 -29.08 5.08
CA MET A 18 9.45 -28.21 5.27
C MET A 18 10.01 -26.80 5.24
N THR A 19 9.98 -26.18 4.06
CA THR A 19 10.33 -24.78 3.87
C THR A 19 9.50 -24.01 4.86
N SER A 20 10.15 -23.49 5.91
CA SER A 20 9.48 -22.69 6.94
C SER A 20 8.72 -21.58 6.21
N ARG A 21 7.39 -21.58 6.34
CA ARG A 21 6.53 -20.52 5.77
C ARG A 21 7.05 -19.15 6.21
N SER A 22 7.01 -18.18 5.30
CA SER A 22 7.37 -16.81 5.62
C SER A 22 6.36 -16.19 6.60
N ALA A 23 6.72 -15.05 7.19
CA ALA A 23 5.78 -14.29 8.01
C ALA A 23 4.55 -13.86 7.19
N TRP A 24 4.76 -13.45 5.94
CA TRP A 24 3.71 -12.99 5.04
C TRP A 24 2.80 -14.11 4.54
N ASP A 25 3.32 -15.32 4.35
CA ASP A 25 2.46 -16.49 4.09
C ASP A 25 1.47 -16.72 5.24
N SER A 26 1.94 -16.58 6.49
CA SER A 26 1.09 -16.74 7.68
C SER A 26 0.05 -15.61 7.76
N LEU A 27 0.46 -14.36 7.52
CA LEU A 27 -0.43 -13.19 7.50
C LEU A 27 -1.51 -13.29 6.41
N ARG A 28 -1.16 -13.80 5.22
CA ARG A 28 -2.10 -13.97 4.09
C ARG A 28 -3.07 -15.13 4.31
N SER A 29 -2.65 -16.17 5.03
CA SER A 29 -3.52 -17.30 5.37
C SER A 29 -4.43 -17.06 6.57
N GLY A 30 -4.41 -15.85 7.15
CA GLY A 30 -5.19 -15.50 8.35
C GLY A 30 -4.55 -15.91 9.68
N ASP A 31 -3.35 -16.50 9.68
CA ASP A 31 -2.59 -16.75 10.91
C ASP A 31 -1.76 -15.51 11.28
N SER A 32 -2.47 -14.43 11.60
CA SER A 32 -1.86 -13.14 11.91
C SER A 32 -0.98 -13.21 13.16
N LYS A 33 -1.33 -14.05 14.14
CA LYS A 33 -0.54 -14.22 15.37
C LYS A 33 0.84 -14.80 15.06
N GLN A 34 0.92 -15.87 14.27
CA GLN A 34 2.19 -16.46 13.89
C GLN A 34 3.01 -15.53 12.99
N GLY A 35 2.35 -14.85 12.03
CA GLY A 35 2.99 -13.89 11.15
C GLY A 35 3.65 -12.73 11.90
N ILE A 36 2.90 -12.05 12.78
CA ILE A 36 3.42 -10.96 13.62
C ILE A 36 4.51 -11.45 14.57
N PHE A 37 4.37 -12.65 15.15
CA PHE A 37 5.39 -13.23 16.01
C PHE A 37 6.74 -13.38 15.27
N ARG A 38 6.73 -13.88 14.04
CA ARG A 38 7.95 -14.03 13.22
C ARG A 38 8.58 -12.68 12.88
N LEU A 39 7.77 -11.68 12.52
CA LEU A 39 8.27 -10.32 12.27
C LEU A 39 8.91 -9.71 13.53
N ARG A 40 8.30 -9.91 14.72
CA ARG A 40 8.86 -9.47 16.01
C ARG A 40 10.22 -10.10 16.31
N GLN A 41 10.40 -11.39 16.03
CA GLN A 41 11.68 -12.06 16.23
C GLN A 41 12.79 -11.44 15.36
N SER A 42 12.48 -11.14 14.10
CA SER A 42 13.38 -10.45 13.17
C SER A 42 13.70 -9.02 13.63
N TYR A 43 12.67 -8.30 14.10
CA TYR A 43 12.77 -6.92 14.56
C TYR A 43 13.61 -6.75 15.84
N ALA A 44 13.53 -7.70 16.78
CA ALA A 44 14.12 -7.57 18.11
C ALA A 44 15.66 -7.55 18.14
N GLN A 45 16.33 -8.05 17.11
CA GLN A 45 17.79 -8.19 17.14
C GLN A 45 18.47 -6.86 16.85
N HIS A 46 18.14 -6.19 15.74
CA HIS A 46 18.50 -4.80 15.42
C HIS A 46 17.63 -4.36 14.23
N PRO A 47 16.60 -3.51 14.41
CA PRO A 47 15.64 -3.26 13.34
C PRO A 47 16.26 -2.38 12.23
N THR A 48 16.38 -2.97 11.04
CA THR A 48 16.72 -2.26 9.79
C THR A 48 15.51 -1.46 9.28
N PRO A 49 15.70 -0.48 8.38
CA PRO A 49 14.58 0.23 7.76
C PRO A 49 13.54 -0.69 7.10
N SER A 50 13.95 -1.80 6.49
CA SER A 50 13.01 -2.79 5.93
C SER A 50 12.18 -3.46 7.01
N GLN A 51 12.81 -3.90 8.11
CA GLN A 51 12.10 -4.53 9.22
C GLN A 51 11.16 -3.55 9.94
N ILE A 52 11.51 -2.27 10.03
CA ILE A 52 10.61 -1.21 10.52
C ILE A 52 9.39 -1.11 9.62
N MET A 53 9.59 -1.05 8.29
CA MET A 53 8.49 -1.00 7.32
C MET A 53 7.61 -2.24 7.40
N GLU A 54 8.18 -3.44 7.33
CA GLU A 54 7.45 -4.71 7.35
C GLU A 54 6.57 -4.85 8.59
N MET A 55 7.11 -4.52 9.77
CA MET A 55 6.37 -4.63 11.02
C MET A 55 5.16 -3.67 11.05
N GLY A 56 5.36 -2.40 10.68
CA GLY A 56 4.27 -1.42 10.67
C GLY A 56 3.22 -1.72 9.59
N VAL A 57 3.64 -2.18 8.41
CA VAL A 57 2.75 -2.62 7.33
C VAL A 57 1.97 -3.86 7.73
N ALA A 58 2.57 -4.77 8.51
CA ALA A 58 1.85 -5.93 9.03
C ALA A 58 0.73 -5.53 9.99
N PHE A 59 0.94 -4.52 10.85
CA PHE A 59 -0.13 -3.94 11.66
C PHE A 59 -1.25 -3.32 10.82
N LEU A 60 -0.90 -2.55 9.78
CA LEU A 60 -1.89 -2.03 8.82
C LEU A 60 -2.66 -3.16 8.13
N TRP A 61 -1.97 -4.23 7.72
CA TRP A 61 -2.57 -5.40 7.07
C TRP A 61 -3.59 -6.10 7.97
N THR A 62 -3.28 -6.25 9.26
CA THR A 62 -4.17 -6.89 10.24
C THR A 62 -5.25 -5.96 10.79
N GLY A 63 -5.29 -4.70 10.36
CA GLY A 63 -6.27 -3.71 10.84
C GLY A 63 -5.95 -3.13 12.22
N ASP A 64 -4.76 -3.39 12.77
CA ASP A 64 -4.30 -2.78 14.03
C ASP A 64 -3.70 -1.39 13.74
N TYR A 65 -4.56 -0.47 13.31
CA TYR A 65 -4.15 0.85 12.84
C TYR A 65 -3.53 1.71 13.96
N GLN A 66 -3.94 1.49 15.21
CA GLN A 66 -3.34 2.15 16.37
C GLN A 66 -1.89 1.70 16.57
N ALA A 67 -1.62 0.39 16.57
CA ALA A 67 -0.25 -0.12 16.69
C ALA A 67 0.62 0.30 15.50
N ALA A 68 0.07 0.32 14.28
CA ALA A 68 0.76 0.85 13.11
C ALA A 68 1.15 2.32 13.27
N MET A 69 0.22 3.16 13.74
CA MET A 69 0.44 4.57 13.98
C MET A 69 1.56 4.79 15.00
N GLU A 70 1.47 4.16 16.18
CA GLU A 70 2.48 4.28 17.24
C GLU A 70 3.86 3.83 16.77
N HIS A 71 3.90 2.73 16.01
CA HIS A 71 5.14 2.18 15.45
C HIS A 71 5.82 3.15 14.48
N PHE A 72 5.08 3.70 13.51
CA PHE A 72 5.65 4.64 12.55
C PHE A 72 5.99 6.00 13.18
N GLU A 73 5.20 6.48 14.14
CA GLU A 73 5.56 7.68 14.90
C GLU A 73 6.83 7.50 15.71
N HIS A 74 7.02 6.33 16.33
CA HIS A 74 8.27 6.02 17.02
C HIS A 74 9.44 6.01 16.04
N ALA A 75 9.28 5.42 14.84
CA ALA A 75 10.30 5.41 13.80
C ALA A 75 10.66 6.83 13.30
N ILE A 76 9.67 7.72 13.19
CA ILE A 76 9.88 9.13 12.84
C ILE A 76 10.66 9.86 13.95
N LYS A 77 10.27 9.68 15.22
CA LYS A 77 10.87 10.38 16.38
C LYS A 77 12.30 9.88 16.67
N SER A 78 12.56 8.59 16.50
CA SER A 78 13.84 7.95 16.81
C SER A 78 14.90 8.10 15.70
N ASN A 79 14.48 8.41 14.47
CA ASN A 79 15.38 8.56 13.34
C ASN A 79 15.50 10.04 12.92
N ARG A 80 16.67 10.64 13.17
CA ARG A 80 16.99 12.02 12.76
C ARG A 80 16.83 12.24 11.24
N LEU A 81 16.98 11.17 10.45
CA LEU A 81 16.79 11.18 9.00
C LEU A 81 15.60 10.28 8.64
N ALA A 82 14.44 10.56 9.25
CA ALA A 82 13.21 9.83 8.96
C ALA A 82 12.87 9.90 7.46
N SER A 83 12.53 8.76 6.88
CA SER A 83 12.09 8.64 5.49
C SER A 83 10.69 9.21 5.31
N ALA A 84 10.43 9.84 4.17
CA ALA A 84 9.08 10.24 3.74
C ALA A 84 8.06 9.09 3.88
N LYS A 85 8.54 7.85 3.71
CA LYS A 85 7.73 6.63 3.80
C LYS A 85 7.11 6.41 5.17
N TYR A 86 7.82 6.75 6.24
CA TYR A 86 7.29 6.60 7.59
C TYR A 86 6.15 7.59 7.85
N TYR A 87 6.27 8.82 7.34
CA TYR A 87 5.18 9.80 7.37
C TYR A 87 3.98 9.35 6.52
N GLY A 88 4.24 8.79 5.35
CA GLY A 88 3.21 8.20 4.47
C GLY A 88 2.36 7.17 5.21
N MET A 89 3.01 6.15 5.77
CA MET A 89 2.34 5.05 6.47
C MET A 89 1.72 5.46 7.82
N ALA A 90 2.35 6.38 8.57
CA ALA A 90 1.73 6.97 9.76
C ALA A 90 0.44 7.72 9.41
N GLY A 91 0.46 8.53 8.34
CA GLY A 91 -0.73 9.23 7.86
C GLY A 91 -1.83 8.28 7.38
N VAL A 92 -1.47 7.19 6.70
CA VAL A 92 -2.42 6.11 6.36
C VAL A 92 -3.04 5.48 7.60
N SER A 93 -2.27 5.27 8.66
CA SER A 93 -2.80 4.73 9.92
C SER A 93 -3.88 5.66 10.49
N TYR A 94 -3.61 6.98 10.51
CA TYR A 94 -4.61 7.99 10.88
C TYR A 94 -5.84 8.00 9.95
N TRP A 95 -5.63 7.84 8.64
CA TRP A 95 -6.70 7.75 7.65
C TRP A 95 -7.65 6.58 7.95
N CYS A 96 -7.09 5.40 8.17
CA CYS A 96 -7.84 4.18 8.49
C CYS A 96 -8.56 4.25 9.84
N MET A 97 -8.11 5.10 10.77
CA MET A 97 -8.81 5.39 12.04
C MET A 97 -9.87 6.51 11.91
N ALA A 98 -10.26 6.88 10.70
CA ALA A 98 -11.19 7.97 10.41
C ALA A 98 -10.74 9.34 10.97
N GLN A 99 -9.43 9.59 11.01
CA GLN A 99 -8.83 10.86 11.44
C GLN A 99 -8.11 11.57 10.26
N PRO A 100 -8.81 11.97 9.19
CA PRO A 100 -8.19 12.50 7.98
C PRO A 100 -7.41 13.80 8.22
N GLY A 101 -7.83 14.63 9.19
CA GLY A 101 -7.09 15.84 9.56
C GLY A 101 -5.71 15.54 10.19
N ALA A 102 -5.60 14.45 10.96
CA ALA A 102 -4.32 14.00 11.49
C ALA A 102 -3.44 13.41 10.37
N ALA A 103 -4.04 12.65 9.45
CA ALA A 103 -3.34 12.13 8.27
C ALA A 103 -2.70 13.25 7.45
N VAL A 104 -3.45 14.32 7.15
CA VAL A 104 -2.95 15.49 6.41
C VAL A 104 -1.79 16.18 7.12
N ARG A 105 -1.90 16.44 8.43
CA ARG A 105 -0.79 17.02 9.20
C ARG A 105 0.47 16.16 9.14
N THR A 106 0.31 14.84 9.26
CA THR A 106 1.42 13.89 9.20
C THR A 106 2.08 13.85 7.82
N TRP A 107 1.29 13.79 6.74
CA TRP A 107 1.83 13.83 5.38
C TRP A 107 2.49 15.17 5.05
N HIS A 108 1.90 16.28 5.50
CA HIS A 108 2.47 17.60 5.32
C HIS A 108 3.81 17.74 6.06
N ALA A 109 3.93 17.24 7.29
CA ALA A 109 5.20 17.22 8.02
C ALA A 109 6.29 16.40 7.30
N GLY A 110 5.89 15.34 6.58
CA GLY A 110 6.81 14.52 5.80
C GLY A 110 7.36 15.19 4.53
N LEU A 111 6.80 16.32 4.08
CA LEU A 111 7.27 17.06 2.90
C LEU A 111 8.71 17.58 3.05
N ASP A 112 9.18 17.76 4.29
CA ASP A 112 10.53 18.23 4.64
C ASP A 112 11.50 17.10 5.01
N SER A 113 11.09 15.85 4.82
CA SER A 113 11.94 14.68 5.08
C SER A 113 13.21 14.70 4.22
N HIS A 114 14.33 14.30 4.83
CA HIS A 114 15.63 14.33 4.14
C HIS A 114 15.75 13.23 3.09
N PHE A 115 15.09 12.09 3.32
CA PHE A 115 15.03 10.98 2.37
C PHE A 115 13.65 10.97 1.72
N THR A 116 13.57 11.62 0.57
CA THR A 116 12.47 11.46 -0.36
C THR A 116 12.72 10.25 -1.26
N GLU A 117 11.64 9.61 -1.70
CA GLU A 117 11.72 8.62 -2.79
C GLU A 117 12.45 9.15 -4.04
N GLY A 118 13.04 8.24 -4.82
CA GLY A 118 13.82 8.55 -6.03
C GLY A 118 13.03 9.19 -7.19
N ALA A 119 11.74 9.47 -6.99
CA ALA A 119 10.84 10.12 -7.93
C ALA A 119 10.69 11.64 -7.70
N GLY A 120 11.54 12.22 -6.86
CA GLY A 120 11.50 13.65 -6.56
C GLY A 120 10.51 14.02 -5.46
N GLY A 121 10.12 13.06 -4.61
CA GLY A 121 9.28 13.32 -3.44
C GLY A 121 7.86 13.78 -3.78
N VAL A 122 7.25 13.15 -4.80
CA VAL A 122 5.89 13.49 -5.25
C VAL A 122 4.81 12.63 -4.58
N HIS A 123 5.19 11.52 -3.94
CA HIS A 123 4.26 10.61 -3.29
C HIS A 123 3.42 11.26 -2.17
N LEU A 124 4.03 11.95 -1.19
CA LEU A 124 3.25 12.63 -0.14
C LEU A 124 2.33 13.74 -0.70
N PRO A 125 2.77 14.60 -1.64
CA PRO A 125 1.87 15.50 -2.36
C PRO A 125 0.70 14.81 -3.07
N LEU A 126 0.91 13.63 -3.65
CA LEU A 126 -0.16 12.84 -4.26
C LEU A 126 -1.18 12.33 -3.22
N LEU A 127 -0.74 11.94 -2.01
CA LEU A 127 -1.65 11.59 -0.90
C LEU A 127 -2.46 12.78 -0.39
N LEU A 128 -1.84 13.97 -0.33
CA LEU A 128 -2.53 15.23 0.00
C LEU A 128 -3.61 15.55 -1.05
N LEU A 129 -3.29 15.40 -2.33
CA LEU A 129 -4.28 15.56 -3.41
C LEU A 129 -5.42 14.56 -3.27
N THR A 130 -5.11 13.28 -3.04
CA THR A 130 -6.11 12.22 -2.83
C THR A 130 -7.07 12.59 -1.70
N THR A 131 -6.55 13.11 -0.60
CA THR A 131 -7.36 13.55 0.54
C THR A 131 -8.25 14.73 0.23
N SER A 132 -7.72 15.73 -0.48
CA SER A 132 -8.50 16.90 -0.90
C SER A 132 -9.68 16.54 -1.79
N ILE A 133 -9.59 15.40 -2.51
CA ILE A 133 -10.64 14.87 -3.37
C ILE A 133 -11.63 14.01 -2.58
N LEU A 134 -11.14 13.04 -1.79
CA LEU A 134 -11.99 12.07 -1.09
C LEU A 134 -12.70 12.65 0.14
N ARG A 135 -12.14 13.70 0.75
CA ARG A 135 -12.67 14.36 1.94
C ARG A 135 -12.58 15.87 1.77
N ALA A 136 -13.41 16.40 0.86
CA ALA A 136 -13.51 17.83 0.62
C ALA A 136 -13.72 18.60 1.95
N GLY A 137 -12.92 19.65 2.17
CA GLY A 137 -12.95 20.46 3.39
C GLY A 137 -11.87 20.15 4.42
N ILE A 138 -11.17 19.01 4.31
CA ILE A 138 -10.04 18.70 5.21
C ILE A 138 -8.74 19.36 4.74
N PHE A 139 -8.49 19.34 3.42
CA PHE A 139 -7.31 19.96 2.82
C PHE A 139 -7.69 20.62 1.49
N PRO A 140 -7.29 21.88 1.23
CA PRO A 140 -7.65 22.56 -0.02
C PRO A 140 -7.01 21.89 -1.24
N ARG A 141 -7.84 21.58 -2.25
CA ARG A 141 -7.35 20.97 -3.49
C ARG A 141 -6.33 21.86 -4.24
N GLY A 142 -6.55 23.18 -4.22
CA GLY A 142 -5.63 24.13 -4.85
C GLY A 142 -4.22 24.03 -4.25
N GLU A 143 -4.12 23.98 -2.93
CA GLU A 143 -2.86 23.84 -2.20
C GLU A 143 -2.18 22.50 -2.51
N ALA A 144 -2.92 21.39 -2.55
CA ALA A 144 -2.36 20.09 -2.95
C ALA A 144 -1.76 20.10 -4.37
N VAL A 145 -2.46 20.75 -5.32
CA VAL A 145 -2.00 20.89 -6.71
C VAL A 145 -0.77 21.81 -6.78
N GLU A 146 -0.76 22.91 -6.03
CA GLU A 146 0.38 23.83 -5.96
C GLU A 146 1.64 23.11 -5.46
N ILE A 147 1.55 22.38 -4.34
CA ILE A 147 2.67 21.58 -3.81
C ILE A 147 3.18 20.59 -4.87
N LEU A 148 2.29 19.90 -5.58
CA LEU A 148 2.68 19.00 -6.67
C LEU A 148 3.38 19.74 -7.81
N GLN A 149 2.83 20.87 -8.25
CA GLN A 149 3.39 21.69 -9.33
C GLN A 149 4.78 22.22 -8.97
N GLU A 150 4.99 22.65 -7.73
CA GLU A 150 6.30 23.06 -7.23
C GLU A 150 7.32 21.91 -7.32
N ARG A 151 6.96 20.70 -6.86
CA ARG A 151 7.86 19.53 -6.96
C ARG A 151 8.19 19.18 -8.41
N ILE A 152 7.21 19.31 -9.31
CA ILE A 152 7.36 19.01 -10.74
C ILE A 152 8.23 20.07 -11.44
N SER A 153 8.15 21.32 -10.99
CA SER A 153 8.83 22.45 -11.64
C SER A 153 10.26 22.67 -11.12
N ASP A 154 10.63 22.06 -9.98
CA ASP A 154 11.97 22.16 -9.40
C ASP A 154 13.06 21.69 -10.39
N PRO A 155 13.94 22.58 -10.88
CA PRO A 155 14.99 22.23 -11.83
C PRO A 155 15.93 21.14 -11.30
N LYS A 156 16.12 21.07 -9.97
CA LYS A 156 16.97 20.05 -9.33
C LYS A 156 16.36 18.64 -9.43
N ARG A 157 15.04 18.54 -9.64
CA ARG A 157 14.28 17.29 -9.70
C ARG A 157 13.86 16.90 -11.10
N LYS A 158 14.08 17.74 -12.11
CA LYS A 158 13.61 17.53 -13.50
C LYS A 158 13.99 16.16 -14.09
N GLY A 159 15.17 15.64 -13.76
CA GLY A 159 15.60 14.30 -14.20
C GLY A 159 14.84 13.16 -13.51
N TRP A 160 14.40 13.37 -12.27
CA TRP A 160 13.83 12.35 -11.39
C TRP A 160 12.35 12.16 -11.64
N LEU A 161 11.64 13.16 -12.17
CA LEU A 161 10.22 13.08 -12.51
C LEU A 161 9.92 12.13 -13.67
N LYS A 162 10.96 11.69 -14.40
CA LYS A 162 10.84 10.58 -15.36
C LYS A 162 10.71 9.22 -14.66
N ASN A 163 11.16 9.12 -13.41
CA ASN A 163 11.05 7.93 -12.59
C ASN A 163 9.65 7.85 -11.98
N TRP A 164 9.25 6.64 -11.62
CA TRP A 164 7.96 6.39 -10.99
C TRP A 164 7.96 6.79 -9.49
N PRO A 165 6.92 7.45 -8.95
CA PRO A 165 5.61 7.79 -9.57
C PRO A 165 5.50 9.19 -10.22
N GLY A 166 6.60 9.80 -10.67
CA GLY A 166 6.61 11.11 -11.34
C GLY A 166 5.58 11.29 -12.47
N PRO A 167 5.38 10.34 -13.40
CA PRO A 167 4.33 10.42 -14.41
C PRO A 167 2.91 10.54 -13.84
N VAL A 168 2.62 9.91 -12.70
CA VAL A 168 1.33 10.03 -12.02
C VAL A 168 1.13 11.46 -11.52
N ALA A 169 2.16 12.07 -10.93
CA ALA A 169 2.14 13.46 -10.52
C ALA A 169 1.89 14.41 -11.71
N GLN A 170 2.56 14.17 -12.85
CA GLN A 170 2.34 14.95 -14.07
C GLN A 170 0.91 14.83 -14.59
N PHE A 171 0.33 13.62 -14.56
CA PHE A 171 -1.06 13.41 -14.94
C PHE A 171 -2.02 14.14 -13.97
N ALA A 172 -1.75 14.07 -12.67
CA ALA A 172 -2.56 14.68 -11.63
C ALA A 172 -2.69 16.21 -11.78
N VAL A 173 -1.64 16.87 -12.26
CA VAL A 173 -1.64 18.32 -12.52
C VAL A 173 -1.96 18.69 -13.98
N GLY A 174 -2.35 17.73 -14.81
CA GLY A 174 -2.77 17.96 -16.19
C GLY A 174 -1.64 18.22 -17.20
N GLN A 175 -0.38 17.88 -16.88
CA GLN A 175 0.75 18.03 -17.81
C GLN A 175 0.83 16.92 -18.86
N ILE A 176 0.31 15.74 -18.54
CA ILE A 176 0.18 14.63 -19.49
C ILE A 176 -1.25 14.07 -19.43
N ASP A 177 -1.72 13.53 -20.55
CA ASP A 177 -3.03 12.89 -20.61
C ASP A 177 -2.97 11.40 -20.20
N ARG A 178 -4.14 10.75 -20.22
CA ARG A 178 -4.28 9.33 -19.86
C ARG A 178 -3.52 8.39 -20.82
N SER A 179 -3.44 8.75 -22.10
CA SER A 179 -2.76 7.93 -23.11
C SER A 179 -1.25 7.94 -22.88
N GLU A 180 -0.69 9.11 -22.60
CA GLU A 180 0.72 9.26 -22.27
C GLU A 180 1.08 8.59 -20.93
N LEU A 181 0.23 8.73 -19.90
CA LEU A 181 0.43 8.01 -18.63
C LEU A 181 0.48 6.49 -18.85
N ALA A 182 -0.43 5.94 -19.66
CA ALA A 182 -0.48 4.51 -19.95
C ALA A 182 0.81 4.01 -20.63
N LYS A 183 1.37 4.78 -21.56
CA LYS A 183 2.66 4.45 -22.20
C LYS A 183 3.80 4.36 -21.19
N ARG A 184 3.80 5.26 -20.19
CA ARG A 184 4.84 5.35 -19.15
C ARG A 184 4.71 4.32 -18.03
N CYS A 185 3.61 3.56 -18.00
CA CYS A 185 3.45 2.44 -17.06
C CYS A 185 4.32 1.23 -17.43
N ASN A 186 4.83 1.14 -18.66
CA ASN A 186 5.72 0.05 -19.05
C ASN A 186 7.09 0.20 -18.38
N ALA A 187 7.56 -0.86 -17.73
CA ALA A 187 8.81 -0.90 -16.98
C ALA A 187 9.78 -1.95 -17.55
N ARG A 188 10.90 -2.17 -16.87
CA ARG A 188 11.90 -3.15 -17.32
C ARG A 188 11.46 -4.58 -17.04
N THR A 189 10.70 -4.77 -15.97
CA THR A 189 10.16 -6.06 -15.57
C THR A 189 8.64 -6.07 -15.62
N GLU A 190 8.07 -7.27 -15.69
CA GLU A 190 6.63 -7.47 -15.62
C GLU A 190 6.06 -7.02 -14.27
N SER A 191 6.73 -7.40 -13.17
CA SER A 191 6.48 -6.95 -11.80
C SER A 191 6.30 -5.43 -11.69
N GLU A 192 7.32 -4.68 -12.11
CA GLU A 192 7.31 -3.23 -12.07
C GLU A 192 6.17 -2.68 -12.95
N THR A 193 5.91 -3.29 -14.11
CA THR A 193 4.83 -2.86 -15.00
C THR A 193 3.45 -3.04 -14.37
N ILE A 194 3.21 -4.18 -13.71
CA ILE A 194 1.97 -4.46 -12.97
C ILE A 194 1.78 -3.42 -11.87
N HIS A 195 2.82 -3.18 -11.08
CA HIS A 195 2.77 -2.20 -10.00
C HIS A 195 2.49 -0.77 -10.49
N ARG A 196 3.16 -0.32 -11.56
CA ARG A 196 2.91 0.99 -12.17
C ARG A 196 1.49 1.13 -12.71
N LYS A 197 0.98 0.10 -13.39
CA LYS A 197 -0.40 0.08 -13.90
C LYS A 197 -1.42 0.14 -12.77
N TRP A 198 -1.18 -0.59 -11.67
CA TRP A 198 -2.04 -0.55 -10.49
C TRP A 198 -2.09 0.86 -9.89
N LEU A 199 -0.93 1.49 -9.64
CA LEU A 199 -0.87 2.82 -9.04
C LEU A 199 -1.47 3.89 -9.98
N ALA A 200 -1.21 3.80 -11.28
CA ALA A 200 -1.82 4.69 -12.27
C ALA A 200 -3.34 4.59 -12.27
N ALA A 201 -3.88 3.35 -12.22
CA ALA A 201 -5.31 3.13 -12.19
C ALA A 201 -5.95 3.76 -10.94
N PHE A 202 -5.35 3.56 -9.77
CA PHE A 202 -5.80 4.19 -8.53
C PHE A 202 -5.94 5.71 -8.69
N TYR A 203 -4.89 6.40 -9.12
CA TYR A 203 -4.94 7.86 -9.25
C TYR A 203 -5.86 8.35 -10.37
N VAL A 204 -5.96 7.62 -11.49
CA VAL A 204 -6.94 7.94 -12.54
C VAL A 204 -8.35 7.93 -11.95
N ASP A 205 -8.70 6.91 -11.20
CA ASP A 205 -10.04 6.78 -10.62
C ASP A 205 -10.31 7.87 -9.56
N ILE A 206 -9.35 8.17 -8.70
CA ILE A 206 -9.44 9.30 -7.74
C ILE A 206 -9.66 10.63 -8.48
N ILE A 207 -8.86 10.90 -9.51
CA ILE A 207 -8.93 12.18 -10.25
C ILE A 207 -10.23 12.31 -11.03
N GLU A 208 -10.70 11.24 -11.68
CA GLU A 208 -11.98 11.24 -12.40
C GLU A 208 -13.17 11.40 -11.45
N TYR A 209 -13.15 10.79 -10.27
CA TYR A 209 -14.11 11.08 -9.21
C TYR A 209 -14.07 12.56 -8.79
N GLY A 210 -12.88 13.12 -8.56
CA GLY A 210 -12.71 14.54 -8.23
C GLY A 210 -13.13 15.51 -9.35
N LYS A 211 -13.34 15.05 -10.59
CA LYS A 211 -13.91 15.83 -11.70
C LYS A 211 -15.42 15.65 -11.83
N GLY A 212 -16.03 14.73 -11.09
CA GLY A 212 -17.43 14.33 -11.23
C GLY A 212 -17.68 13.35 -12.38
N SER A 213 -16.63 12.81 -13.03
CA SER A 213 -16.76 11.79 -14.07
C SER A 213 -17.14 10.42 -13.52
N LEU A 214 -16.76 10.14 -12.25
CA LEU A 214 -17.19 8.97 -11.51
C LEU A 214 -18.12 9.39 -10.38
N ASN A 215 -19.21 8.66 -10.18
CA ASN A 215 -20.02 8.77 -8.97
C ASN A 215 -19.43 7.93 -7.82
N GLN A 216 -20.01 8.07 -6.62
CA GLN A 216 -19.55 7.36 -5.41
C GLN A 216 -19.54 5.83 -5.58
N GLY A 217 -20.53 5.27 -6.26
CA GLY A 217 -20.64 3.82 -6.47
C GLY A 217 -19.55 3.29 -7.41
N GLU A 218 -19.22 4.03 -8.45
CA GLU A 218 -18.15 3.69 -9.39
C GLU A 218 -16.78 3.80 -8.74
N LEU A 219 -16.53 4.88 -7.97
CA LEU A 219 -15.31 5.01 -7.17
C LEU A 219 -15.15 3.82 -6.22
N ARG A 220 -16.23 3.38 -5.56
CA ARG A 220 -16.19 2.24 -4.66
C ARG A 220 -15.77 0.95 -5.37
N ILE A 221 -16.30 0.69 -6.56
CA ILE A 221 -15.91 -0.49 -7.36
C ILE A 221 -14.42 -0.40 -7.72
N ALA A 222 -13.94 0.79 -8.09
CA ALA A 222 -12.54 1.04 -8.40
C ALA A 222 -11.61 0.81 -7.17
N THR A 223 -11.97 1.32 -5.99
CA THR A 223 -11.19 1.12 -4.76
C THR A 223 -11.22 -0.33 -4.30
N GLN A 224 -12.36 -1.03 -4.43
CA GLN A 224 -12.46 -2.48 -4.17
C GLN A 224 -11.50 -3.27 -5.06
N LYS A 225 -11.47 -2.97 -6.36
CA LYS A 225 -10.54 -3.60 -7.29
C LYS A 225 -9.08 -3.30 -6.96
N SER A 226 -8.78 -2.07 -6.53
CA SER A 226 -7.43 -1.65 -6.13
C SER A 226 -6.99 -2.29 -4.80
N ALA A 227 -7.93 -2.59 -3.91
CA ALA A 227 -7.69 -3.26 -2.63
C ALA A 227 -7.69 -4.80 -2.71
N ASP A 228 -8.04 -5.39 -3.86
CA ASP A 228 -8.09 -6.84 -4.02
C ASP A 228 -6.68 -7.45 -4.16
N ALA A 229 -6.13 -7.85 -3.01
CA ALA A 229 -4.86 -8.55 -2.93
C ALA A 229 -4.95 -10.06 -3.21
N SER A 230 -6.12 -10.60 -3.59
CA SER A 230 -6.29 -12.02 -3.94
C SER A 230 -6.01 -12.33 -5.42
N ARG A 231 -5.79 -11.30 -6.23
CA ARG A 231 -5.48 -11.43 -7.66
C ARG A 231 -4.18 -12.21 -7.86
N SER A 232 -4.14 -13.01 -8.94
CA SER A 232 -3.00 -13.89 -9.23
C SER A 232 -1.67 -13.15 -9.41
N GLU A 233 -1.72 -11.89 -9.84
CA GLU A 233 -0.55 -11.02 -9.96
C GLU A 233 0.15 -10.75 -8.60
N TRP A 234 -0.57 -10.86 -7.48
CA TRP A 234 -0.06 -10.71 -6.11
C TRP A 234 0.21 -12.06 -5.42
N SER A 235 0.23 -13.16 -6.18
CA SER A 235 0.44 -14.50 -5.61
C SER A 235 1.85 -14.69 -5.05
N LYS A 236 2.85 -14.08 -5.70
CA LYS A 236 4.26 -14.06 -5.26
C LYS A 236 4.43 -13.06 -4.12
N GLU A 237 5.19 -13.46 -3.09
CA GLU A 237 5.41 -12.64 -1.89
C GLU A 237 6.05 -11.28 -2.21
N GLU A 238 7.03 -11.23 -3.11
CA GLU A 238 7.70 -9.98 -3.51
C GLU A 238 6.73 -8.96 -4.13
N GLU A 239 5.81 -9.42 -4.99
CA GLU A 239 4.81 -8.57 -5.63
C GLU A 239 3.77 -8.09 -4.63
N PHE A 240 3.35 -8.98 -3.74
CA PHE A 240 2.44 -8.67 -2.66
C PHE A 240 3.05 -7.63 -1.71
N LEU A 241 4.32 -7.80 -1.33
CA LEU A 241 5.03 -6.83 -0.50
C LEU A 241 5.17 -5.48 -1.18
N THR A 242 5.48 -5.48 -2.48
CA THR A 242 5.53 -4.26 -3.28
C THR A 242 4.18 -3.54 -3.24
N LEU A 243 3.06 -4.26 -3.39
CA LEU A 243 1.72 -3.70 -3.24
C LEU A 243 1.50 -3.11 -1.84
N LEU A 244 1.79 -3.87 -0.78
CA LEU A 244 1.57 -3.44 0.60
C LEU A 244 2.48 -2.30 1.03
N TRP A 245 3.59 -2.09 0.36
CA TRP A 245 4.42 -0.93 0.58
C TRP A 245 3.84 0.34 -0.03
N ASN A 246 2.62 0.34 -0.59
CA ASN A 246 1.96 1.55 -1.07
C ASN A 246 0.83 1.99 -0.13
N GLU A 247 0.87 3.25 0.25
CA GLU A 247 -0.10 3.92 1.09
C GLU A 247 -1.49 3.87 0.45
N GLU A 248 -1.55 4.00 -0.88
CA GLU A 248 -2.76 3.96 -1.70
C GLU A 248 -3.51 2.64 -1.55
N PHE A 249 -2.81 1.52 -1.30
CA PHE A 249 -3.46 0.22 -1.09
C PHE A 249 -4.37 0.25 0.15
N PHE A 250 -3.85 0.80 1.25
CA PHE A 250 -4.60 0.88 2.51
C PHE A 250 -5.70 1.95 2.46
N ILE A 251 -5.48 3.06 1.76
CA ILE A 251 -6.53 4.05 1.47
C ILE A 251 -7.66 3.37 0.67
N ALA A 252 -7.34 2.68 -0.43
CA ALA A 252 -8.32 1.96 -1.24
C ALA A 252 -9.09 0.93 -0.41
N ARG A 253 -8.39 0.16 0.44
CA ARG A 253 -9.00 -0.83 1.33
C ARG A 253 -9.95 -0.18 2.34
N ASN A 254 -9.58 0.95 2.92
CA ASN A 254 -10.43 1.71 3.83
C ASN A 254 -11.69 2.24 3.13
N GLU A 255 -11.53 2.89 1.98
CA GLU A 255 -12.66 3.44 1.22
C GLU A 255 -13.62 2.35 0.72
N ALA A 256 -13.08 1.17 0.37
CA ALA A 256 -13.89 0.01 0.03
C ALA A 256 -14.73 -0.52 1.21
N SER A 257 -14.30 -0.29 2.46
CA SER A 257 -14.91 -0.86 3.67
C SER A 257 -15.93 0.05 4.36
N LEU A 258 -15.77 1.38 4.29
CA LEU A 258 -16.62 2.35 5.00
C LEU A 258 -18.13 2.25 4.65
N GLU A 259 -18.44 1.86 3.41
CA GLU A 259 -19.84 1.70 3.00
C GLU A 259 -20.43 0.40 3.54
N MET A 260 -19.66 -0.68 3.69
CA MET A 260 -20.18 -1.91 4.31
C MET A 260 -20.65 -1.64 5.73
N ALA A 261 -19.91 -0.84 6.51
CA ALA A 261 -20.32 -0.45 7.85
C ALA A 261 -21.65 0.30 7.85
N LYS A 262 -21.83 1.31 6.99
CA LYS A 262 -23.10 2.04 6.86
C LYS A 262 -24.25 1.13 6.40
N TRP A 263 -23.99 0.21 5.48
CA TRP A 263 -24.97 -0.77 5.03
C TRP A 263 -25.36 -1.73 6.15
N VAL A 264 -24.41 -2.21 6.94
CA VAL A 264 -24.68 -3.04 8.12
C VAL A 264 -25.48 -2.25 9.14
N GLU A 265 -25.12 -1.01 9.46
CA GLU A 265 -25.91 -0.14 10.35
C GLU A 265 -27.34 0.10 9.83
N MET A 266 -27.51 0.27 8.51
CA MET A 266 -28.83 0.37 7.88
C MET A 266 -29.62 -0.95 7.93
N LEU A 267 -28.93 -2.10 7.90
CA LEU A 267 -29.49 -3.45 7.87
C LEU A 267 -29.54 -4.11 9.25
N GLU A 268 -29.03 -3.53 10.32
CA GLU A 268 -29.30 -4.02 11.68
C GLU A 268 -30.80 -3.86 12.06
N GLY A 269 -31.63 -3.34 11.14
CA GLY A 269 -33.09 -3.50 11.11
C GLY A 269 -33.69 -4.37 9.97
N ALA A 270 -32.90 -4.98 9.08
CA ALA A 270 -33.35 -5.77 7.92
C ALA A 270 -32.40 -6.95 7.57
N THR A 271 -32.94 -8.08 7.12
CA THR A 271 -32.16 -9.30 6.83
C THR A 271 -30.99 -9.04 5.84
N PRO A 272 -29.73 -9.37 6.18
CA PRO A 272 -28.58 -9.03 5.35
C PRO A 272 -28.56 -9.79 4.00
N PRO A 273 -28.01 -9.19 2.94
CA PRO A 273 -27.97 -9.81 1.62
C PRO A 273 -26.95 -10.97 1.56
N PRO A 274 -27.18 -12.01 0.73
CA PRO A 274 -26.38 -13.25 0.72
C PRO A 274 -24.87 -13.12 0.46
N TRP A 275 -24.39 -11.96 0.00
CA TRP A 275 -22.98 -11.73 -0.28
C TRP A 275 -22.19 -11.20 0.93
N ALA A 276 -22.87 -10.69 1.97
CA ALA A 276 -22.23 -10.13 3.16
C ALA A 276 -21.51 -11.20 4.02
N GLU A 277 -22.00 -12.45 4.02
CA GLU A 277 -21.42 -13.55 4.80
C GLU A 277 -19.98 -13.94 4.41
N ARG A 278 -19.49 -13.50 3.24
CA ARG A 278 -18.14 -13.84 2.76
C ARG A 278 -17.03 -12.98 3.37
N TYR A 279 -17.35 -11.84 3.96
CA TYR A 279 -16.37 -10.90 4.49
C TYR A 279 -16.12 -11.06 6.00
N ASP A 280 -17.10 -11.57 6.75
CA ASP A 280 -17.02 -11.70 8.22
C ASP A 280 -16.23 -12.93 8.69
N ARG A 281 -15.64 -13.71 7.76
CA ARG A 281 -14.85 -14.91 8.04
C ARG A 281 -13.39 -14.81 7.58
N ARG A 282 -12.81 -13.60 7.56
CA ARG A 282 -11.38 -13.41 7.27
C ARG A 282 -10.70 -12.58 8.34
#